data_AF-A0A9W7PJD7-F1
#
_entry.id   AF-A0A9W7PJD7-F1
#
_cell.length_a   1.000
_cell.length_b   1.000
_cell.length_c   1.000
_cell.angle_alpha   90.00
_cell.angle_beta   90.00
_cell.angle_gamma   90.00
#
_symmetry.space_group_name_H-M   'P 1'
#
loop_
_entity.id
_entity.type
_entity.pdbx_description
1 polymer ?
#
loop_
_entity_poly.entity_id
_entity_poly.type
_entity_poly.pdbx_seq_one_letter_code
_entity_poly.pdbx_strand_id
1 'polypeptide(L)'
;MIPMLKYKDISRQTLEVEFIVGSMYFTIKDEYKRYVHCIFSIGRAREFVRILSNGEMAEVFDRGGDLLRVRPMRDDHLAIEIESKGMSKGFVLDKQQTQELSNWFQRVHKL
;
A
#
# COMPACT_ATOMS: atom_id res chain seq x y z
N MET A 1 -14.46 9.92 9.52
CA MET A 1 -13.03 10.22 9.26
C MET A 1 -12.29 8.91 9.20
N ILE A 2 -11.64 8.60 8.09
CA ILE A 2 -10.81 7.40 7.96
C ILE A 2 -9.40 7.80 8.41
N PRO A 3 -8.84 7.20 9.46
CA PRO A 3 -7.51 7.57 9.93
C PRO A 3 -6.45 7.17 8.90
N MET A 4 -5.45 8.03 8.68
CA MET A 4 -4.23 7.63 7.97
C MET A 4 -3.56 6.47 8.71
N LEU A 5 -3.06 5.48 7.97
CA LEU A 5 -2.19 4.44 8.51
C LEU A 5 -0.73 4.83 8.31
N LYS A 6 0.09 4.58 9.31
CA LYS A 6 1.52 4.87 9.29
C LYS A 6 2.31 3.75 9.95
N TYR A 7 3.18 3.13 9.17
CA TYR A 7 4.01 1.99 9.56
C TYR A 7 5.47 2.36 9.48
N LYS A 8 6.28 1.81 10.38
CA LYS A 8 7.74 1.95 10.38
C LYS A 8 8.36 0.56 10.40
N ASP A 9 9.28 0.30 9.47
CA ASP A 9 10.00 -0.97 9.42
C ASP A 9 11.35 -0.90 10.16
N ILE A 10 12.01 -2.06 10.23
CA ILE A 10 13.36 -2.20 10.79
C ILE A 10 14.44 -1.47 9.96
N SER A 11 14.18 -1.25 8.67
CA SER A 11 15.04 -0.55 7.71
C SER A 11 14.95 0.97 7.80
N ARG A 12 14.26 1.51 8.81
CA ARG A 12 13.99 2.95 8.99
C ARG A 12 13.18 3.57 7.86
N GLN A 13 12.51 2.77 7.05
CA GLN A 13 11.52 3.24 6.11
C GLN A 13 10.18 3.43 6.82
N THR A 14 9.35 4.29 6.23
CA THR A 14 7.98 4.53 6.67
C THR A 14 7.05 4.31 5.49
N LEU A 15 6.00 3.52 5.69
CA LEU A 15 4.87 3.44 4.78
C LEU A 15 3.72 4.27 5.36
N GLU A 16 3.19 5.19 4.57
CA GLU A 16 1.98 5.96 4.88
C GLU A 16 0.90 5.59 3.86
N VAL A 17 -0.30 5.29 4.37
CA VAL A 17 -1.48 4.97 3.56
C VAL A 17 -2.64 5.89 3.93
N GLU A 18 -3.14 6.64 2.96
CA GLU A 18 -4.17 7.65 3.15
C GLU A 18 -5.33 7.48 2.16
N PHE A 19 -6.53 7.88 2.57
CA PHE A 19 -7.70 7.95 1.71
C PHE A 19 -8.23 9.38 1.64
N ILE A 20 -8.20 9.96 0.44
CA ILE A 20 -8.60 11.34 0.18
C ILE A 20 -9.48 11.36 -1.07
N VAL A 21 -10.73 11.84 -0.93
CA VAL A 21 -11.68 12.10 -2.02
C VAL A 21 -11.74 10.94 -3.04
N GLY A 22 -12.01 9.72 -2.57
CA GLY A 22 -12.16 8.55 -3.45
C GLY A 22 -10.87 7.98 -4.02
N SER A 23 -9.70 8.47 -3.57
CA SER A 23 -8.38 8.00 -3.98
C SER A 23 -7.57 7.53 -2.78
N MET A 24 -6.77 6.50 -2.99
CA MET A 24 -5.83 5.95 -2.01
C MET A 24 -4.41 6.31 -2.39
N TYR A 25 -3.67 6.77 -1.39
CA TYR A 25 -2.31 7.25 -1.52
C TYR A 25 -1.40 6.34 -0.74
N PHE A 26 -0.40 5.79 -1.41
CA PHE A 26 0.64 4.98 -0.80
C PHE A 26 1.94 5.75 -0.92
N THR A 27 2.63 5.99 0.20
CA THR A 27 3.90 6.70 0.21
C THR A 27 4.93 5.92 1.01
N ILE A 28 6.07 5.59 0.40
CA ILE A 28 7.21 4.98 1.10
C ILE A 28 8.32 6.03 1.21
N LYS A 29 8.72 6.34 2.44
CA LYS A 29 9.78 7.31 2.76
C LYS A 29 10.97 6.57 3.37
N ASP A 30 12.18 6.90 2.96
CA ASP A 30 13.40 6.47 3.66
C ASP A 30 13.86 7.47 4.72
N GLU A 31 14.90 7.10 5.47
CA GLU A 31 15.50 7.93 6.53
C GLU A 31 16.07 9.27 6.03
N TYR A 32 16.36 9.37 4.72
CA TYR A 32 16.85 10.58 4.07
C TYR A 32 15.71 11.45 3.50
N LYS A 33 14.46 11.15 3.86
CA LYS A 33 13.25 11.83 3.37
C LYS A 33 13.03 11.70 1.86
N ARG A 34 13.73 10.78 1.18
CA ARG A 34 13.41 10.46 -0.22
C ARG A 34 12.18 9.58 -0.21
N TYR A 35 11.26 9.84 -1.13
CA TYR A 35 9.98 9.17 -1.16
C TYR A 35 9.58 8.75 -2.57
N VAL A 36 8.86 7.64 -2.64
CA VAL A 36 8.06 7.27 -3.80
C VAL A 36 6.60 7.23 -3.35
N HIS A 37 5.69 7.53 -4.26
CA HIS A 37 4.27 7.43 -3.98
C HIS A 37 3.52 6.91 -5.20
N CYS A 38 2.34 6.35 -4.95
CA CYS A 38 1.43 5.88 -5.98
C CYS A 38 -0.01 6.21 -5.54
N ILE A 39 -0.86 6.59 -6.51
CA ILE A 39 -2.23 7.06 -6.25
C ILE A 39 -3.23 6.29 -7.09
N PHE A 40 -4.14 5.54 -6.47
CA PHE A 40 -5.16 4.81 -7.20
C PHE A 40 -6.57 5.17 -6.75
N SER A 41 -7.52 5.14 -7.68
CA SER A 41 -8.93 5.34 -7.35
C SER A 41 -9.48 4.16 -6.56
N ILE A 42 -10.46 4.42 -5.71
CA ILE A 42 -11.17 3.36 -4.96
C ILE A 42 -11.85 2.34 -5.87
N GLY A 43 -12.20 2.71 -7.10
CA GLY A 43 -12.71 1.76 -8.11
C GLY A 43 -11.73 0.63 -8.41
N ARG A 44 -10.42 0.88 -8.29
CA ARG A 44 -9.35 -0.12 -8.42
C ARG A 44 -9.00 -0.81 -7.09
N ALA A 45 -9.57 -0.38 -5.96
CA ALA A 45 -9.39 -1.02 -4.65
C ALA A 45 -9.80 -2.50 -4.64
N ARG A 46 -10.72 -2.91 -5.52
CA ARG A 46 -11.10 -4.33 -5.66
C ARG A 46 -9.91 -5.21 -6.03
N GLU A 47 -8.96 -4.71 -6.80
CA GLU A 47 -7.71 -5.43 -7.13
C GLU A 47 -6.91 -5.66 -5.84
N PHE A 48 -6.86 -4.66 -4.96
CA PHE A 48 -6.20 -4.75 -3.65
C PHE A 48 -6.90 -5.71 -2.68
N VAL A 49 -8.24 -5.72 -2.66
CA VAL A 49 -9.02 -6.67 -1.84
C VAL A 49 -8.81 -8.11 -2.30
N ARG A 50 -8.68 -8.35 -3.62
CA ARG A 50 -8.38 -9.68 -4.17
C ARG A 50 -7.02 -10.19 -3.67
N ILE A 51 -6.00 -9.34 -3.63
CA ILE A 51 -4.66 -9.69 -3.10
C ILE A 51 -4.75 -10.17 -1.66
N LEU A 52 -5.40 -9.37 -0.80
CA LEU A 52 -5.52 -9.65 0.63
C LEU A 52 -6.36 -10.90 0.92
N SER A 53 -7.34 -11.21 0.06
CA SER A 53 -8.29 -12.30 0.30
C SER A 53 -7.85 -13.64 -0.31
N ASN A 54 -7.16 -13.62 -1.45
CA ASN A 54 -6.85 -14.82 -2.23
C ASN A 54 -5.36 -15.22 -2.18
N GLY A 55 -4.51 -14.42 -1.55
CA GLY A 55 -3.06 -14.70 -1.53
C GLY A 55 -2.39 -14.52 -2.89
N GLU A 56 -3.00 -13.77 -3.80
CA GLU A 56 -2.46 -13.49 -5.14
C GLU A 56 -1.60 -12.23 -5.13
N MET A 57 -0.56 -12.18 -5.97
CA MET A 57 0.13 -10.93 -6.27
C MET A 57 -0.76 -10.08 -7.17
N ALA A 58 -0.78 -8.76 -6.97
CA ALA A 58 -1.27 -7.87 -8.02
C ALA A 58 -0.38 -6.66 -8.23
N GLU A 59 -0.54 -6.13 -9.43
CA GLU A 59 0.15 -4.99 -9.99
C GLU A 59 -0.91 -3.99 -10.42
N VAL A 60 -0.85 -2.78 -9.84
CA VAL A 60 -1.79 -1.70 -10.10
C VAL A 60 -1.01 -0.50 -10.59
N PHE A 61 -1.32 -0.04 -11.80
CA PHE A 61 -0.78 1.20 -12.33
C PHE A 61 -1.63 2.40 -11.86
N ASP A 62 -0.97 3.48 -11.45
CA ASP A 62 -1.66 4.74 -11.19
C ASP A 62 -2.00 5.50 -12.49
N ARG A 63 -2.59 6.69 -12.35
CA ARG A 63 -2.91 7.57 -13.49
C ARG A 63 -1.67 8.11 -14.22
N GLY A 64 -0.52 8.16 -13.56
CA GLY A 64 0.76 8.59 -14.12
C GLY A 64 1.57 7.46 -14.75
N GLY A 65 1.13 6.20 -14.60
CA GLY A 65 1.84 5.01 -15.05
C GLY A 65 2.83 4.45 -14.03
N ASP A 66 2.87 5.00 -12.81
CA ASP A 66 3.68 4.47 -11.72
C ASP A 66 3.04 3.15 -11.21
N LEU A 67 3.88 2.18 -10.86
CA LEU A 67 3.47 0.83 -10.51
C LEU A 67 3.45 0.63 -8.99
N LEU A 68 2.33 0.13 -8.48
CA LEU A 68 2.21 -0.45 -7.15
C LEU A 68 2.09 -1.96 -7.27
N ARG A 69 3.04 -2.69 -6.68
CA ARG A 69 2.99 -4.14 -6.56
C ARG A 69 2.72 -4.52 -5.12
N VAL A 70 1.77 -5.43 -4.92
CA VAL A 70 1.44 -5.97 -3.61
C VAL A 70 1.54 -7.48 -3.70
N ARG A 71 2.31 -8.07 -2.78
CA ARG A 71 2.62 -9.49 -2.80
C ARG A 71 2.50 -10.08 -1.40
N PRO A 72 1.62 -11.05 -1.18
CA PRO A 72 1.59 -11.79 0.08
C PRO A 72 2.88 -12.60 0.23
N MET A 73 3.36 -12.69 1.46
CA MET A 73 4.57 -13.39 1.85
C MET A 73 4.23 -14.52 2.84
N ARG A 74 5.23 -15.32 3.22
CA ARG A 74 5.07 -16.33 4.27
C ARG A 74 4.65 -15.68 5.59
N ASP A 75 4.02 -16.46 6.45
CA ASP A 75 3.63 -16.04 7.80
C ASP A 75 2.70 -14.80 7.84
N ASP A 76 1.78 -14.70 6.88
CA ASP A 76 0.80 -13.62 6.73
C ASP A 76 1.40 -12.21 6.60
N HIS A 77 2.65 -12.10 6.16
CA HIS A 77 3.29 -10.81 5.86
C HIS A 77 2.85 -10.32 4.48
N LEU A 78 2.94 -9.02 4.24
CA LEU A 78 2.60 -8.40 2.96
C LEU A 78 3.73 -7.48 2.49
N ALA A 79 4.27 -7.74 1.31
CA ALA A 79 5.20 -6.83 0.65
C ALA A 79 4.43 -5.83 -0.21
N ILE A 80 4.79 -4.56 -0.09
CA ILE A 80 4.35 -3.48 -0.97
C ILE A 80 5.60 -2.90 -1.63
N GLU A 81 5.57 -2.75 -2.95
CA GLU A 81 6.63 -2.13 -3.73
C GLU A 81 6.02 -1.05 -4.63
N ILE A 82 6.67 0.10 -4.70
CA ILE A 82 6.29 1.22 -5.56
C ILE A 82 7.44 1.53 -6.48
N GLU A 83 7.18 1.53 -7.78
CA GLU A 83 8.07 2.03 -8.81
C GLU A 83 7.49 3.31 -9.40
N SER A 84 8.19 4.43 -9.19
CA SER A 84 7.77 5.75 -9.65
C SER A 84 8.96 6.57 -10.13
N LYS A 85 8.86 7.14 -11.33
CA LYS A 85 9.87 8.06 -11.92
C LYS A 85 11.31 7.53 -11.85
N GLY A 86 11.51 6.24 -12.13
CA GLY A 86 12.82 5.59 -12.12
C GLY A 86 13.39 5.27 -10.73
N MET A 87 12.59 5.40 -9.66
CA MET A 87 12.92 4.96 -8.31
C MET A 87 11.98 3.83 -7.88
N SER A 88 12.54 2.77 -7.29
CA SER A 88 11.76 1.72 -6.61
C SER A 88 12.02 1.74 -5.11
N LYS A 89 10.96 1.61 -4.30
CA LYS A 89 11.06 1.34 -2.86
C LYS A 89 10.06 0.26 -2.46
N GLY A 90 10.49 -0.59 -1.52
CA GLY A 90 9.67 -1.64 -0.95
C GLY A 90 9.48 -1.48 0.56
N PHE A 91 8.36 -1.97 1.08
CA PHE A 91 8.02 -2.04 2.49
C PHE A 91 7.39 -3.41 2.78
N VAL A 92 7.77 -4.04 3.90
CA VAL A 92 7.16 -5.30 4.35
C VAL A 92 6.33 -5.01 5.59
N LEU A 93 5.05 -5.33 5.50
CA LEU A 93 4.12 -5.32 6.62
C LEU A 93 4.18 -6.66 7.33
N ASP A 94 4.27 -6.61 8.66
CA ASP A 94 4.08 -7.80 9.48
C ASP A 94 2.61 -8.25 9.49
N LYS A 95 2.34 -9.39 10.12
CA LYS A 95 0.99 -9.95 10.23
C LYS A 95 -0.02 -8.99 10.85
N GLN A 96 0.36 -8.25 11.90
CA GLN A 96 -0.55 -7.32 12.58
C GLN A 96 -0.85 -6.12 11.68
N GLN A 97 0.18 -5.55 11.05
CA GLN A 97 0.05 -4.42 10.14
C GLN A 97 -0.75 -4.80 8.88
N THR A 98 -0.56 -6.01 8.36
CA THR A 98 -1.33 -6.54 7.22
C THR A 98 -2.81 -6.65 7.57
N GLN A 99 -3.14 -7.14 8.77
CA GLN A 99 -4.52 -7.21 9.24
C GLN A 99 -5.14 -5.83 9.45
N GLU A 100 -4.38 -4.87 10.00
CA GLU A 100 -4.85 -3.50 10.18
C GLU A 100 -5.13 -2.82 8.83
N LEU A 101 -4.20 -2.94 7.87
CA LEU A 101 -4.38 -2.45 6.52
C LEU A 101 -5.63 -3.06 5.87
N SER A 102 -5.82 -4.38 6.00
CA SER A 102 -7.00 -5.08 5.48
C SER A 102 -8.30 -4.53 6.07
N ASN A 103 -8.36 -4.36 7.39
CA ASN A 103 -9.52 -3.81 8.09
C ASN A 103 -9.80 -2.37 7.65
N TRP A 104 -8.74 -1.59 7.42
CA TRP A 104 -8.83 -0.23 6.94
C TRP A 104 -9.41 -0.17 5.52
N PHE A 105 -8.94 -1.01 4.60
CA PHE A 105 -9.48 -1.14 3.24
C PHE A 105 -10.98 -1.48 3.24
N GLN A 106 -11.40 -2.41 4.11
CA GLN A 106 -12.81 -2.76 4.24
C GLN A 106 -13.68 -1.59 4.72
N ARG A 107 -13.14 -0.71 5.58
CA ARG A 107 -13.84 0.51 6.03
C ARG A 107 -13.94 1.53 4.90
N VAL A 108 -12.86 1.70 4.13
CA VAL A 108 -12.81 2.59 2.96
C VAL A 108 -13.80 2.15 1.88
N HIS A 109 -13.87 0.86 1.55
CA HIS A 109 -14.77 0.34 0.51
C HIS A 109 -16.27 0.46 0.87
N LYS A 110 -16.62 0.64 2.14
CA LYS A 110 -18.03 0.82 2.57
C LYS A 110 -18.49 2.28 2.47
N LEU A 111 -17.60 3.22 2.14
CA LEU A 111 -17.87 4.65 1.98
C LEU A 111 -18.03 5.01 0.51
#